data_AF-A0A838MVX9-F1
#
_entry.id   AF-A0A838MVX9-F1
#
_cell.length_a   1.000
_cell.length_b   1.000
_cell.length_c   1.000
_cell.angle_alpha   90.00
_cell.angle_beta   90.00
_cell.angle_gamma   90.00
#
_symmetry.space_group_name_H-M   'P 1'
#
loop_
_entity.id
_entity.type
_entity.pdbx_description
1 polymer ?
#
loop_
_entity_poly.entity_id
_entity_poly.type
_entity_poly.pdbx_seq_one_letter_code
_entity_poly.pdbx_strand_id
1 'polypeptide(L)'
;MITYQKKFISIAEAWFGEEPTASGVDVVRCFQRAAPMSDALCREFHTILIELTQEPDELLAHMKRDNRYEIRRALTTDNLIYECWDANQSAMLAQFSDSYDEFAALKSLPKLDRRWLSLMADTGGLTLTTVKESAGDSLIWHVYYRSGSRATLLYSVSPSPFANNSAERNRRGRANRFHHWRDMLKFREEGATLYDLGGWYA
;
A
#
# COMPACT_ATOMS: atom_id res chain seq x y z
N MET A 1 14.34 3.38 8.59
CA MET A 1 15.53 2.90 7.85
C MET A 1 15.63 1.38 7.93
N ILE A 2 15.76 0.73 6.77
CA ILE A 2 15.89 -0.72 6.63
C ILE A 2 17.34 -1.04 6.24
N THR A 3 17.95 -2.06 6.82
CA THR A 3 19.31 -2.50 6.44
C THR A 3 19.34 -3.99 6.13
N TYR A 4 20.09 -4.38 5.09
CA TYR A 4 20.24 -5.78 4.70
C TYR A 4 21.49 -6.00 3.86
N GLN A 5 21.92 -7.27 3.76
CA GLN A 5 22.97 -7.68 2.83
C GLN A 5 22.40 -8.41 1.61
N LYS A 6 22.85 -8.01 0.42
CA LYS A 6 22.57 -8.70 -0.84
C LYS A 6 23.89 -9.16 -1.46
N LYS A 7 24.11 -10.48 -1.45
CA LYS A 7 25.42 -11.08 -1.75
C LYS A 7 26.48 -10.52 -0.77
N PHE A 8 27.50 -9.82 -1.27
CA PHE A 8 28.57 -9.23 -0.47
C PHE A 8 28.40 -7.71 -0.26
N ILE A 9 27.25 -7.15 -0.65
CA ILE A 9 26.98 -5.71 -0.58
C ILE A 9 25.98 -5.47 0.53
N SER A 10 26.37 -4.65 1.52
CA SER A 10 25.50 -4.12 2.57
C SER A 10 24.77 -2.87 2.08
N ILE A 11 23.46 -2.84 2.32
CA ILE A 11 22.54 -1.84 1.78
C ILE A 11 21.72 -1.23 2.92
N ALA A 12 21.61 0.08 2.94
CA ALA A 12 20.63 0.81 3.74
C ALA A 12 19.57 1.45 2.84
N GLU A 13 18.30 1.36 3.24
CA GLU A 13 17.18 2.03 2.58
C GLU A 13 16.60 3.11 3.49
N ALA A 14 16.63 4.35 2.99
CA ALA A 14 16.01 5.51 3.62
C ALA A 14 14.78 5.92 2.79
N TRP A 15 13.65 6.08 3.45
CA TRP A 15 12.37 6.37 2.80
C TRP A 15 11.93 7.81 3.04
N PHE A 16 11.39 8.43 2.00
CA PHE A 16 10.79 9.77 2.04
C PHE A 16 11.79 10.85 2.46
N GLY A 17 11.72 11.32 3.70
CA GLY A 17 12.62 12.31 4.29
C GLY A 17 13.54 11.72 5.36
N GLU A 18 13.58 10.39 5.52
CA GLU A 18 14.56 9.77 6.41
C GLU A 18 15.97 10.18 5.99
N GLU A 19 16.77 10.60 6.97
CA GLU A 19 18.17 10.91 6.73
C GLU A 19 18.98 9.62 6.64
N PRO A 20 19.62 9.35 5.49
CA PRO A 20 20.34 8.11 5.30
C PRO A 20 21.58 8.05 6.18
N THR A 21 21.79 6.93 6.85
CA THR A 21 23.08 6.67 7.50
C THR A 21 23.99 5.92 6.55
N ALA A 22 25.07 6.57 6.08
CA ALA A 22 26.06 5.96 5.19
C ALA A 22 27.14 5.15 5.93
N SER A 23 27.22 5.27 7.27
CA SER A 23 28.24 4.57 8.04
C SER A 23 27.97 3.06 8.09
N GLY A 24 28.99 2.28 7.74
CA GLY A 24 28.94 0.81 7.84
C GLY A 24 28.13 0.10 6.76
N VAL A 25 27.78 0.79 5.67
CA VAL A 25 27.12 0.18 4.50
C VAL A 25 27.83 0.53 3.19
N ASP A 26 27.75 -0.36 2.21
CA ASP A 26 28.35 -0.17 0.88
C ASP A 26 27.48 0.71 -0.03
N VAL A 27 26.15 0.63 0.12
CA VAL A 27 25.19 1.36 -0.71
C VAL A 27 24.05 1.91 0.13
N VAL A 28 23.74 3.20 -0.06
CA VAL A 28 22.52 3.83 0.43
C VAL A 28 21.53 3.97 -0.73
N ARG A 29 20.29 3.54 -0.51
CA ARG A 29 19.18 3.78 -1.43
C ARG A 29 18.17 4.70 -0.77
N CYS A 30 17.89 5.81 -1.44
CA CYS A 30 16.88 6.76 -1.00
C CYS A 30 15.63 6.62 -1.87
N PHE A 31 14.49 6.32 -1.25
CA PHE A 31 13.22 6.15 -1.95
C PHE A 31 12.35 7.39 -1.79
N GLN A 32 11.89 7.95 -2.90
CA GLN A 32 10.85 8.98 -2.96
C GLN A 32 11.14 10.23 -2.12
N ARG A 33 12.39 10.72 -2.17
CA ARG A 33 12.76 12.02 -1.59
C ARG A 33 12.07 13.16 -2.34
N ALA A 34 11.73 14.23 -1.61
CA ALA A 34 11.13 15.43 -2.19
C ALA A 34 12.10 16.23 -3.08
N ALA A 35 13.41 16.10 -2.84
CA ALA A 35 14.45 16.75 -3.61
C ALA A 35 15.57 15.75 -3.98
N PRO A 36 16.18 15.89 -5.16
CA PRO A 36 17.33 15.08 -5.55
C PRO A 36 18.54 15.38 -4.64
N MET A 37 19.40 14.38 -4.48
CA MET A 37 20.67 14.54 -3.78
C MET A 37 21.78 14.83 -4.78
N SER A 38 22.66 15.80 -4.48
CA SER A 38 23.75 16.20 -5.37
C SER A 38 24.73 15.08 -5.68
N ASP A 39 24.98 14.20 -4.70
CA ASP A 39 26.01 13.16 -4.78
C ASP A 39 25.44 11.76 -5.08
N ALA A 40 24.22 11.69 -5.63
CA ALA A 40 23.55 10.43 -5.93
C ALA A 40 22.95 10.39 -7.34
N LEU A 41 22.92 9.19 -7.93
CA LEU A 41 22.13 8.94 -9.14
C LEU A 41 20.64 8.99 -8.79
N CYS A 42 19.96 10.05 -9.24
CA CYS A 42 18.55 10.27 -8.97
C CYS A 42 17.70 9.90 -10.19
N ARG A 43 16.57 9.23 -9.95
CA ARG A 43 15.52 8.98 -10.94
C ARG A 43 14.25 9.65 -10.48
N GLU A 44 13.58 10.35 -11.40
CA GLU A 44 12.26 10.90 -11.11
C GLU A 44 11.25 9.79 -10.79
N PHE A 45 10.35 10.10 -9.87
CA PHE A 45 9.25 9.25 -9.46
C PHE A 45 8.06 10.15 -9.14
N HIS A 46 6.94 9.89 -9.80
CA HIS A 46 5.70 10.62 -9.55
C HIS A 46 4.75 9.75 -8.74
N THR A 47 4.00 10.38 -7.84
CA THR A 47 2.93 9.73 -7.10
C THR A 47 1.82 10.71 -6.79
N ILE A 48 0.69 10.19 -6.32
CA ILE A 48 -0.44 10.98 -5.87
C ILE A 48 -0.46 10.95 -4.35
N LEU A 49 -0.31 12.14 -3.75
CA LEU A 49 -0.40 12.34 -2.31
C LEU A 49 -1.76 12.91 -1.95
N ILE A 50 -2.39 12.34 -0.94
CA ILE A 50 -3.63 12.82 -0.33
C ILE A 50 -3.29 13.26 1.09
N GLU A 51 -3.61 14.51 1.41
CA GLU A 51 -3.45 15.04 2.76
C GLU A 51 -4.55 14.48 3.67
N LEU A 52 -4.17 13.94 4.83
CA LEU A 52 -5.09 13.30 5.79
C LEU A 52 -5.42 14.19 7.00
N THR A 53 -4.97 15.44 7.02
CA THR A 53 -5.12 16.37 8.15
C THR A 53 -6.56 16.83 8.38
N GLN A 54 -7.38 16.82 7.31
CA GLN A 54 -8.78 17.23 7.34
C GLN A 54 -9.67 16.21 8.04
N GLU A 55 -10.87 16.63 8.45
CA GLU A 55 -11.86 15.72 9.03
C GLU A 55 -12.44 14.74 7.98
N PRO A 56 -12.90 13.54 8.37
CA PRO A 56 -13.42 12.52 7.43
C PRO A 56 -14.45 13.06 6.43
N ASP A 57 -15.41 13.86 6.87
CA ASP A 57 -16.44 14.40 5.98
C ASP A 57 -15.86 15.36 4.93
N GLU A 58 -14.83 16.13 5.30
CA GLU A 58 -14.11 17.02 4.38
C GLU A 58 -13.26 16.22 3.39
N LEU A 59 -12.51 15.22 3.86
CA LEU A 59 -11.74 14.31 3.00
C LEU A 59 -12.64 13.65 1.96
N LEU A 60 -13.80 13.16 2.39
CA LEU A 60 -14.77 12.56 1.50
C LEU A 60 -15.29 13.60 0.50
N ALA A 61 -15.61 14.83 0.93
CA ALA A 61 -16.14 15.89 0.07
C ALA A 61 -15.19 16.28 -1.07
N HIS A 62 -13.87 16.25 -0.85
CA HIS A 62 -12.84 16.54 -1.87
C HIS A 62 -12.75 15.47 -2.96
N MET A 63 -13.29 14.27 -2.74
CA MET A 63 -13.30 13.23 -3.77
C MET A 63 -14.30 13.54 -4.87
N LYS A 64 -14.07 13.03 -6.09
CA LYS A 64 -15.04 13.12 -7.20
C LYS A 64 -16.40 12.55 -6.78
N ARG A 65 -17.48 13.17 -7.30
CA ARG A 65 -18.88 12.79 -6.99
C ARG A 65 -19.11 11.27 -7.09
N ASP A 66 -18.64 10.66 -8.17
CA ASP A 66 -18.83 9.23 -8.42
C ASP A 66 -18.11 8.38 -7.37
N ASN A 67 -16.88 8.75 -6.99
CA ASN A 67 -16.15 8.05 -5.93
C ASN A 67 -16.90 8.13 -4.59
N ARG A 68 -17.40 9.32 -4.22
CA ARG A 68 -18.19 9.50 -2.99
C ARG A 68 -19.45 8.64 -3.00
N TYR A 69 -20.15 8.60 -4.13
CA TYR A 69 -21.36 7.80 -4.29
C TYR A 69 -21.06 6.31 -4.10
N GLU A 70 -20.02 5.80 -4.76
CA GLU A 70 -19.68 4.38 -4.68
C GLU A 70 -19.17 3.97 -3.28
N ILE A 71 -18.41 4.84 -2.60
CA ILE A 71 -17.98 4.61 -1.21
C ILE A 71 -19.19 4.54 -0.28
N ARG A 72 -20.12 5.49 -0.38
CA ARG A 72 -21.34 5.52 0.45
C ARG A 72 -22.22 4.31 0.19
N ARG A 73 -22.36 3.88 -1.07
CA ARG A 73 -23.09 2.68 -1.44
C ARG A 73 -22.44 1.43 -0.85
N ALA A 74 -21.13 1.32 -0.92
CA ALA A 74 -20.39 0.19 -0.36
C ALA A 74 -20.56 0.09 1.16
N LEU A 75 -20.55 1.22 1.87
CA LEU A 75 -20.77 1.32 3.31
C LEU A 75 -22.14 0.82 3.76
N THR A 76 -23.19 1.01 2.94
CA THR A 76 -24.57 0.73 3.35
C THR A 76 -25.15 -0.54 2.75
N THR A 77 -24.67 -0.96 1.58
CA THR A 77 -25.39 -1.93 0.74
C THR A 77 -24.58 -3.19 0.43
N ASP A 78 -23.25 -3.10 0.40
CA ASP A 78 -22.42 -4.20 -0.11
C ASP A 78 -21.97 -5.20 0.99
N ASN A 79 -22.31 -4.96 2.26
CA ASN A 79 -21.95 -5.81 3.42
C ASN A 79 -20.46 -6.21 3.46
N LEU A 80 -19.61 -5.27 3.04
CA LEU A 80 -18.16 -5.47 2.99
C LEU A 80 -17.56 -5.45 4.38
N ILE A 81 -16.67 -6.39 4.64
CA ILE A 81 -15.88 -6.48 5.87
C ILE A 81 -14.48 -5.95 5.55
N TYR A 82 -14.03 -4.99 6.35
CA TYR A 82 -12.67 -4.47 6.32
C TYR A 82 -11.87 -5.10 7.46
N GLU A 83 -10.71 -5.66 7.15
CA GLU A 83 -9.78 -6.21 8.12
C GLU A 83 -8.39 -5.62 7.91
N CYS A 84 -7.64 -5.52 9.01
CA CYS A 84 -6.31 -4.93 9.03
C CYS A 84 -5.42 -5.70 9.99
N TRP A 85 -4.17 -5.87 9.60
CA TRP A 85 -3.14 -6.50 10.40
C TRP A 85 -1.82 -5.76 10.27
N ASP A 86 -1.10 -5.69 11.37
CA ASP A 86 0.27 -5.19 11.37
C ASP A 86 1.27 -6.29 11.00
N ALA A 87 2.45 -5.86 10.56
CA ALA A 87 3.63 -6.62 10.20
C ALA A 87 3.93 -7.91 11.00
N ASN A 88 3.65 -7.90 12.31
CA ASN A 88 3.98 -9.01 13.21
C ASN A 88 3.13 -10.28 12.97
N GLN A 89 2.11 -10.19 12.12
CA GLN A 89 1.22 -11.31 11.81
C GLN A 89 1.72 -12.09 10.59
N SER A 90 2.76 -12.90 10.80
CA SER A 90 3.42 -13.70 9.77
C SER A 90 2.47 -14.56 8.92
N ALA A 91 1.39 -15.08 9.52
CA ALA A 91 0.37 -15.86 8.81
C ALA A 91 -0.37 -15.02 7.75
N MET A 92 -0.72 -13.77 8.06
CA MET A 92 -1.41 -12.88 7.12
C MET A 92 -0.47 -12.41 6.02
N LEU A 93 0.80 -12.14 6.35
CA LEU A 93 1.81 -11.84 5.34
C LEU A 93 2.03 -13.01 4.38
N ALA A 94 2.03 -14.25 4.87
CA ALA A 94 2.11 -15.44 4.03
C ALA A 94 0.88 -15.56 3.12
N GLN A 95 -0.33 -15.40 3.67
CA GLN A 95 -1.59 -15.44 2.90
C GLN A 95 -1.64 -14.38 1.80
N PHE A 96 -1.25 -13.14 2.10
CA PHE A 96 -1.11 -12.09 1.09
C PHE A 96 -0.08 -12.48 0.02
N SER A 97 1.07 -13.00 0.44
CA SER A 97 2.16 -13.34 -0.48
C SER A 97 1.74 -14.42 -1.48
N ASP A 98 1.01 -15.43 -1.02
CA ASP A 98 0.48 -16.48 -1.89
C ASP A 98 -0.58 -15.93 -2.85
N SER A 99 -1.50 -15.08 -2.34
CA SER A 99 -2.50 -14.38 -3.17
C SER A 99 -1.86 -13.49 -4.24
N TYR A 100 -0.77 -12.80 -3.90
CA TYR A 100 -0.02 -11.97 -4.86
C TYR A 100 0.64 -12.82 -5.94
N ASP A 101 1.31 -13.91 -5.56
CA ASP A 101 2.05 -14.75 -6.52
C ASP A 101 1.10 -15.41 -7.53
N GLU A 102 -0.11 -15.79 -7.12
CA GLU A 102 -1.17 -16.25 -8.01
C GLU A 102 -1.59 -15.15 -9.00
N PHE A 103 -1.87 -13.94 -8.49
CA PHE A 103 -2.21 -12.78 -9.33
C PHE A 103 -1.08 -12.43 -10.31
N ALA A 104 0.17 -12.44 -9.85
CA ALA A 104 1.34 -12.13 -10.64
C ALA A 104 1.52 -13.15 -11.77
N ALA A 105 1.33 -14.45 -11.49
CA ALA A 105 1.37 -15.50 -12.50
C ALA A 105 0.33 -15.26 -13.61
N LEU A 106 -0.92 -14.92 -13.25
CA LEU A 106 -1.98 -14.60 -14.22
C LEU A 106 -1.67 -13.38 -15.09
N LYS A 107 -0.86 -12.44 -14.58
CA LYS A 107 -0.48 -11.19 -15.25
C LYS A 107 0.91 -11.24 -15.89
N SER A 108 1.61 -12.37 -15.81
CA SER A 108 3.02 -12.50 -16.21
C SER A 108 3.93 -11.45 -15.54
N LEU A 109 3.63 -11.12 -14.28
CA LEU A 109 4.45 -10.24 -13.45
C LEU A 109 5.45 -11.06 -12.62
N PRO A 110 6.56 -10.44 -12.16
CA PRO A 110 7.46 -11.07 -11.20
C PRO A 110 6.73 -11.46 -9.92
N LYS A 111 7.19 -12.54 -9.28
CA LYS A 111 6.76 -12.91 -7.92
C LYS A 111 7.11 -11.83 -6.91
N LEU A 112 6.41 -11.87 -5.79
CA LEU A 112 6.62 -10.96 -4.68
C LEU A 112 8.04 -11.10 -4.12
N ASP A 113 8.69 -9.97 -3.83
CA ASP A 113 9.92 -9.98 -3.04
C ASP A 113 9.57 -10.14 -1.54
N ARG A 114 9.30 -11.39 -1.15
CA ARG A 114 8.92 -11.75 0.23
C ARG A 114 9.98 -11.31 1.23
N ARG A 115 11.27 -11.35 0.86
CA ARG A 115 12.36 -10.93 1.74
C ARG A 115 12.30 -9.43 2.00
N TRP A 116 12.08 -8.62 0.98
CA TRP A 116 11.97 -7.17 1.14
C TRP A 116 10.77 -6.77 2.01
N LEU A 117 9.63 -7.45 1.84
CA LEU A 117 8.47 -7.26 2.72
C LEU A 117 8.74 -7.69 4.17
N SER A 118 9.44 -8.81 4.40
CA SER A 118 9.84 -9.21 5.75
C SER A 118 10.74 -8.17 6.41
N LEU A 119 11.70 -7.58 5.66
CA LEU A 119 12.54 -6.52 6.19
C LEU A 119 11.74 -5.26 6.61
N MET A 120 10.72 -4.89 5.84
CA MET A 120 9.79 -3.81 6.21
C MET A 120 8.89 -4.17 7.39
N ALA A 121 8.50 -5.44 7.48
CA ALA A 121 7.73 -5.95 8.59
C ALA A 121 8.54 -5.90 9.89
N ASP A 122 9.82 -6.28 9.84
CA ASP A 122 10.74 -6.27 10.98
C ASP A 122 10.97 -4.86 11.54
N THR A 123 10.81 -3.80 10.74
CA THR A 123 10.85 -2.41 11.23
C THR A 123 9.53 -1.94 11.84
N GLY A 124 8.50 -2.78 11.87
CA GLY A 124 7.14 -2.42 12.28
C GLY A 124 6.44 -1.46 11.31
N GLY A 125 6.99 -1.28 10.10
CA GLY A 125 6.50 -0.30 9.12
C GLY A 125 5.45 -0.87 8.17
N LEU A 126 5.19 -2.18 8.20
CA LEU A 126 4.30 -2.84 7.25
C LEU A 126 2.87 -2.96 7.79
N THR A 127 1.89 -2.58 6.98
CA THR A 127 0.46 -2.75 7.28
C THR A 127 -0.21 -3.48 6.12
N LEU A 128 -0.96 -4.53 6.46
CA LEU A 128 -1.75 -5.31 5.51
C LEU A 128 -3.22 -5.06 5.76
N THR A 129 -3.97 -4.75 4.71
CA THR A 129 -5.42 -4.56 4.80
C THR A 129 -6.12 -5.35 3.72
N THR A 130 -7.32 -5.82 4.03
CA THR A 130 -8.16 -6.50 3.05
C THR A 130 -9.60 -6.07 3.19
N VAL A 131 -10.31 -6.14 2.07
CA VAL A 131 -11.77 -6.13 2.06
C VAL A 131 -12.27 -7.48 1.57
N LYS A 132 -13.26 -8.03 2.26
CA LYS A 132 -13.94 -9.29 1.91
C LYS A 132 -15.45 -9.16 2.05
N GLU A 133 -16.17 -10.15 1.54
CA GLU A 133 -17.61 -10.26 1.77
C GLU A 133 -17.90 -11.13 2.98
N SER A 134 -19.09 -10.98 3.57
CA SER A 134 -19.45 -11.65 4.83
C SER A 134 -19.32 -13.18 4.81
N ALA A 135 -19.36 -13.79 3.62
CA ALA A 135 -19.21 -15.24 3.43
C ALA A 135 -18.19 -15.59 2.31
N GLY A 136 -17.32 -14.65 1.92
CA GLY A 136 -16.42 -14.81 0.77
C GLY A 136 -14.95 -14.67 1.12
N ASP A 137 -14.09 -15.13 0.21
CA ASP A 137 -12.66 -14.90 0.25
C ASP A 137 -12.32 -13.40 0.15
N SER A 138 -11.08 -13.04 0.51
CA SER A 138 -10.55 -11.69 0.33
C SER A 138 -10.72 -11.21 -1.11
N LEU A 139 -11.45 -10.10 -1.27
CA LEU A 139 -11.67 -9.51 -2.59
C LEU A 139 -10.44 -8.74 -3.06
N ILE A 140 -9.83 -7.98 -2.14
CA ILE A 140 -8.77 -7.02 -2.44
C ILE A 140 -7.84 -6.93 -1.25
N TRP A 141 -6.55 -7.11 -1.48
CA TRP A 141 -5.47 -6.83 -0.55
C TRP A 141 -4.79 -5.52 -0.88
N HIS A 142 -4.50 -4.73 0.15
CA HIS A 142 -3.54 -3.64 0.09
C HIS A 142 -2.40 -3.92 1.07
N VAL A 143 -1.20 -3.50 0.68
CA VAL A 143 -0.03 -3.50 1.56
C VAL A 143 0.60 -2.13 1.51
N TYR A 144 0.85 -1.58 2.70
CA TYR A 144 1.45 -0.27 2.88
C TYR A 144 2.77 -0.40 3.62
N TYR A 145 3.71 0.47 3.26
CA TYR A 145 4.84 0.80 4.11
C TYR A 145 4.64 2.18 4.71
N ARG A 146 4.82 2.26 6.03
CA ARG A 146 4.73 3.46 6.83
C ARG A 146 6.12 3.84 7.32
N SER A 147 6.50 5.08 7.05
CA SER A 147 7.64 5.72 7.71
C SER A 147 7.28 7.18 8.03
N GLY A 148 7.52 7.57 9.28
CA GLY A 148 7.09 8.85 9.82
C GLY A 148 5.57 9.04 9.71
N SER A 149 5.16 10.17 9.13
CA SER A 149 3.75 10.54 8.94
C SER A 149 3.18 10.15 7.57
N ARG A 150 3.87 9.33 6.78
CA ARG A 150 3.43 8.91 5.44
C ARG A 150 3.16 7.41 5.40
N ALA A 151 1.97 7.05 4.93
CA ALA A 151 1.60 5.68 4.58
C ALA A 151 1.58 5.56 3.05
N THR A 152 2.43 4.69 2.50
CA THR A 152 2.58 4.52 1.05
C THR A 152 2.13 3.15 0.62
N LEU A 153 1.20 3.10 -0.33
CA LEU A 153 0.76 1.87 -0.96
C LEU A 153 1.92 1.24 -1.71
N LEU A 154 2.24 -0.01 -1.39
CA LEU A 154 3.22 -0.82 -2.11
C LEU A 154 2.54 -1.76 -3.09
N TYR A 155 1.43 -2.37 -2.67
CA TYR A 155 0.71 -3.36 -3.46
C TYR A 155 -0.79 -3.16 -3.31
N SER A 156 -1.51 -3.27 -4.44
CA SER A 156 -2.97 -3.41 -4.47
C SER A 156 -3.32 -4.55 -5.41
N VAL A 157 -3.95 -5.60 -4.88
CA VAL A 157 -4.18 -6.85 -5.59
C VAL A 157 -5.59 -7.37 -5.35
N SER A 158 -6.26 -7.77 -6.43
CA SER A 158 -7.51 -8.53 -6.40
C SER A 158 -7.18 -9.97 -6.81
N PRO A 159 -7.21 -10.97 -5.89
CA PRO A 159 -6.73 -12.34 -6.16
C PRO A 159 -7.53 -13.10 -7.22
N SER A 160 -8.80 -12.75 -7.41
CA SER A 160 -9.71 -13.48 -8.28
C SER A 160 -9.43 -13.23 -9.77
N PRO A 161 -9.58 -14.25 -10.63
CA PRO A 161 -9.44 -14.09 -12.08
C PRO A 161 -10.40 -13.02 -12.60
N PHE A 162 -9.96 -12.32 -13.64
CA PHE A 162 -10.63 -11.21 -14.29
C PHE A 162 -12.15 -11.28 -14.22
N ALA A 163 -12.77 -10.23 -13.69
CA ALA A 163 -14.21 -10.16 -13.56
C ALA A 163 -14.90 -10.47 -14.90
N ASN A 164 -15.66 -11.57 -14.90
CA ASN A 164 -16.20 -12.19 -16.12
C ASN A 164 -17.35 -11.38 -16.72
N ASN A 165 -17.87 -10.39 -15.99
CA ASN A 165 -18.91 -9.49 -16.45
C ASN A 165 -18.78 -8.07 -15.85
N SER A 166 -19.57 -7.13 -16.38
CA SER A 166 -19.58 -5.73 -15.95
C SER A 166 -20.05 -5.54 -14.51
N ALA A 167 -20.99 -6.34 -14.03
CA ALA A 167 -21.49 -6.25 -12.67
C ALA A 167 -20.39 -6.58 -11.65
N GLU A 168 -19.61 -7.62 -11.91
CA GLU A 168 -18.47 -8.01 -11.07
C GLU A 168 -17.35 -6.96 -11.11
N ARG A 169 -17.03 -6.41 -12.29
CA ARG A 169 -16.05 -5.31 -12.40
C ARG A 169 -16.49 -4.10 -11.57
N ASN A 170 -17.76 -3.72 -11.67
CA ASN A 170 -18.31 -2.60 -10.91
C ASN A 170 -18.26 -2.88 -9.41
N ARG A 171 -18.63 -4.09 -8.98
CA ARG A 171 -18.55 -4.54 -7.59
C ARG A 171 -17.14 -4.43 -7.03
N ARG A 172 -16.14 -5.00 -7.72
CA ARG A 172 -14.73 -4.90 -7.33
C ARG A 172 -14.24 -3.46 -7.29
N GLY A 173 -14.62 -2.66 -8.30
CA GLY A 173 -14.31 -1.23 -8.33
C GLY A 173 -14.87 -0.48 -7.12
N ARG A 174 -16.10 -0.78 -6.68
CA ARG A 174 -16.66 -0.19 -5.45
C ARG A 174 -15.91 -0.66 -4.21
N ALA A 175 -15.67 -1.97 -4.09
CA ALA A 175 -14.93 -2.54 -2.98
C ALA A 175 -13.53 -1.90 -2.85
N ASN A 176 -12.84 -1.63 -3.98
CA ASN A 176 -11.53 -0.97 -3.96
C ASN A 176 -11.60 0.47 -3.45
N ARG A 177 -12.60 1.23 -3.89
CA ARG A 177 -12.80 2.61 -3.41
C ARG A 177 -13.13 2.64 -1.93
N PHE A 178 -13.99 1.72 -1.48
CA PHE A 178 -14.27 1.52 -0.06
C PHE A 178 -13.01 1.13 0.71
N HIS A 179 -12.18 0.25 0.16
CA HIS A 179 -10.94 -0.19 0.78
C HIS A 179 -9.98 0.99 1.01
N HIS A 180 -9.67 1.77 -0.03
CA HIS A 180 -8.85 2.98 0.10
C HIS A 180 -9.47 3.98 1.10
N TRP A 181 -10.79 4.13 1.11
CA TRP A 181 -11.46 4.99 2.09
C TRP A 181 -11.19 4.53 3.53
N ARG A 182 -11.36 3.24 3.82
CA ARG A 182 -11.07 2.67 5.15
C ARG A 182 -9.59 2.81 5.53
N ASP A 183 -8.69 2.60 4.57
CA ASP A 183 -7.25 2.76 4.79
C ASP A 183 -6.87 4.21 5.11
N MET A 184 -7.43 5.19 4.39
CA MET A 184 -7.21 6.61 4.67
C MET A 184 -7.67 6.99 6.09
N LEU A 185 -8.84 6.54 6.50
CA LEU A 185 -9.35 6.78 7.86
C LEU A 185 -8.46 6.15 8.92
N LYS A 186 -8.07 4.88 8.74
CA LYS A 186 -7.17 4.18 9.65
C LYS A 186 -5.84 4.93 9.80
N PHE A 187 -5.16 5.23 8.70
CA PHE A 187 -3.85 5.87 8.77
C PHE A 187 -3.94 7.28 9.38
N ARG A 188 -5.04 8.00 9.13
CA ARG A 188 -5.31 9.27 9.82
C ARG A 188 -5.42 9.07 11.34
N GLU A 189 -6.23 8.12 11.79
CA GLU A 189 -6.42 7.80 13.22
C GLU A 189 -5.09 7.41 13.88
N GLU A 190 -4.17 6.80 13.13
CA GLU A 190 -2.83 6.44 13.58
C GLU A 190 -1.79 7.56 13.48
N GLY A 191 -2.21 8.77 13.08
CA GLY A 191 -1.36 9.97 13.03
C GLY A 191 -0.57 10.17 11.74
N ALA A 192 -0.89 9.47 10.65
CA ALA A 192 -0.36 9.80 9.34
C ALA A 192 -0.98 11.10 8.82
N THR A 193 -0.17 11.95 8.20
CA THR A 193 -0.60 13.20 7.56
C THR A 193 -0.70 13.06 6.04
N LEU A 194 -0.04 12.05 5.47
CA LEU A 194 -0.01 11.79 4.03
C LEU A 194 -0.36 10.34 3.72
N TYR A 195 -1.33 10.18 2.81
CA TYR A 195 -1.66 8.93 2.17
C TYR A 195 -1.15 8.95 0.73
N ASP A 196 -0.26 8.02 0.42
CA ASP A 196 0.41 7.96 -0.87
C ASP A 196 -0.04 6.72 -1.66
N LEU A 197 -0.54 6.95 -2.88
CA LEU A 197 -1.07 5.91 -3.75
C LEU A 197 0.00 5.05 -4.46
N GLY A 198 1.29 5.26 -4.20
CA GLY A 198 2.30 4.25 -4.53
C GLY A 198 2.76 4.24 -5.99
N GLY A 199 2.99 5.41 -6.58
CA GLY A 199 3.51 5.56 -7.94
C GLY A 199 2.42 5.79 -8.97
N TRP A 200 2.59 6.85 -9.76
CA TRP A 200 1.74 7.17 -10.89
C TRP A 200 2.50 6.88 -12.18
N TYR A 201 1.95 5.96 -12.96
CA TYR A 201 2.43 5.64 -14.30
C TYR A 201 1.46 6.27 -15.29
N ALA A 202 1.91 7.35 -15.94
CA ALA A 202 1.20 8.01 -17.04
C ALA A 202 1.23 7.15 -18.31
#